data_AF-A0A1C1C7C3-F1
#
_entry.id   AF-A0A1C1C7C3-F1
#
_cell.length_a   1.000
_cell.length_b   1.000
_cell.length_c   1.000
_cell.angle_alpha   90.00
_cell.angle_beta   90.00
_cell.angle_gamma   90.00
#
_symmetry.space_group_name_H-M   'P 1'
#
loop_
_entity.id
_entity.type
_entity.pdbx_description
1 polymer ?
#
loop_
_entity_poly.entity_id
_entity_poly.type
_entity_poly.pdbx_seq_one_letter_code
_entity_poly.pdbx_strand_id
1 'polypeptide(L)'
;MPPPPHPPLQVPDSYKSLPLKQIKVSYVPDSSPTPTPVLLITLNRPQKHNAFTDQMREDLERVYELIDIDPRVKVVVVTGAGRSFCAGADLEIGFLGSKDETGQIKHPKTERDVDHRDG
;
A
#
# COMPACT_ATOMS: atom_id res chain seq x y z
N MET A 1 27.43 6.23 -12.43
CA MET A 1 27.41 6.58 -11.00
C MET A 1 26.40 5.67 -10.32
N PRO A 2 26.74 4.99 -9.21
CA PRO A 2 25.72 4.38 -8.37
C PRO A 2 24.76 5.48 -7.87
N PRO A 3 23.47 5.18 -7.66
CA PRO A 3 22.58 6.12 -6.99
C PRO A 3 23.19 6.50 -5.63
N PRO A 4 22.99 7.74 -5.15
CA PRO A 4 23.41 8.10 -3.81
C PRO A 4 22.79 7.12 -2.80
N PRO A 5 23.51 6.77 -1.72
CA PRO A 5 22.95 5.91 -0.69
C PRO A 5 21.66 6.55 -0.18
N HIS A 6 20.58 5.77 -0.10
CA HIS A 6 19.36 6.23 0.54
C HIS A 6 19.69 6.64 1.98
N PRO A 7 19.15 7.78 2.48
CA PRO A 7 19.32 8.16 3.88
C PRO A 7 18.99 6.97 4.78
N PRO A 8 19.74 6.75 5.88
CA PRO A 8 19.45 5.64 6.76
C PRO A 8 18.02 5.77 7.28
N LEU A 9 17.23 4.72 7.07
CA LEU A 9 15.89 4.65 7.61
C LEU A 9 15.98 4.61 9.13
N GLN A 10 15.19 5.45 9.81
CA GLN A 10 15.10 5.44 11.26
C GLN A 10 13.81 4.74 11.67
N VAL A 11 13.97 3.68 12.47
CA VAL A 11 12.86 2.95 13.08
C VAL A 11 12.07 3.90 13.99
N PRO A 12 10.75 4.06 13.80
CA PRO A 12 9.95 4.95 14.63
C PRO A 12 9.70 4.36 16.02
N ASP A 13 9.48 5.23 17.01
CA ASP A 13 9.01 4.79 18.34
C ASP A 13 7.67 4.05 18.24
N SER A 14 6.82 4.47 17.30
CA SER A 14 5.51 3.88 17.04
C SER A 14 5.16 3.96 15.56
N TYR A 15 4.72 2.86 14.95
CA TYR A 15 4.20 2.85 13.58
C TYR A 15 2.89 3.62 13.44
N LYS A 16 2.15 3.80 14.56
CA LYS A 16 0.89 4.57 14.60
C LYS A 16 1.10 6.07 14.29
N SER A 17 2.34 6.59 14.37
CA SER A 17 2.63 8.00 14.04
C SER A 17 2.98 8.25 12.57
N LEU A 18 3.12 7.19 11.76
CA LEU A 18 3.42 7.33 10.34
C LEU A 18 2.23 7.97 9.60
N PRO A 19 2.47 8.86 8.62
CA PRO A 19 1.42 9.56 7.88
C PRO A 19 0.81 8.68 6.78
N LEU A 20 0.33 7.48 7.15
CA LEU A 20 -0.25 6.49 6.24
C LEU A 20 -1.69 6.89 5.90
N LYS A 21 -2.08 6.78 4.63
CA LYS A 21 -3.38 7.26 4.14
C LYS A 21 -4.40 6.14 3.96
N GLN A 22 -3.96 4.99 3.46
CA GLN A 22 -4.82 3.89 3.03
C GLN A 22 -4.57 2.58 3.76
N ILE A 23 -3.62 2.56 4.70
CA ILE A 23 -3.45 1.46 5.66
C ILE A 23 -3.44 2.00 7.09
N LYS A 24 -3.72 1.14 8.06
CA LYS A 24 -3.54 1.39 9.49
C LYS A 24 -2.59 0.35 10.05
N VAL A 25 -1.69 0.77 10.92
CA VAL A 25 -0.82 -0.16 11.66
C VAL A 25 -1.24 -0.14 13.12
N SER A 26 -1.55 -1.31 13.66
CA SER A 26 -1.71 -1.52 15.09
C SER A 26 -0.86 -2.69 15.58
N TYR A 27 -0.96 -3.00 16.86
CA TYR A 27 -0.14 -4.01 17.52
C TYR A 27 -1.04 -5.10 18.07
N VAL A 28 -0.46 -6.23 18.46
CA VAL A 28 -1.22 -7.29 19.13
C VAL A 28 -0.71 -7.44 20.57
N PRO A 29 -1.54 -7.17 21.61
CA PRO A 29 -2.93 -6.68 21.54
C PRO A 29 -3.03 -5.21 21.07
N ASP A 30 -4.18 -4.82 20.52
CA ASP A 30 -4.42 -3.49 19.93
C ASP A 30 -4.19 -2.32 20.90
N SER A 31 -4.42 -2.60 22.20
CA SER A 31 -4.20 -1.68 23.32
C SER A 31 -2.73 -1.37 23.61
N SER A 32 -1.78 -2.09 22.99
CA SER A 32 -0.37 -1.82 23.25
C SER A 32 0.02 -0.38 22.85
N PRO A 33 0.72 0.35 23.73
CA PRO A 33 1.19 1.70 23.43
C PRO A 33 2.44 1.70 22.53
N THR A 34 3.19 0.60 22.51
CA THR A 34 4.45 0.45 21.77
C THR A 34 4.40 -0.79 20.85
N PRO A 35 5.23 -0.83 19.81
CA PRO A 35 5.31 -1.99 18.91
C PRO A 35 5.56 -3.28 19.69
N THR A 36 4.69 -4.27 19.48
CA THR A 36 4.92 -5.64 19.95
C THR A 36 5.62 -6.44 18.83
N PRO A 37 6.08 -7.67 19.10
CA PRO A 37 6.64 -8.52 18.04
C PRO A 37 5.69 -8.84 16.88
N VAL A 38 4.39 -8.55 17.02
CA VAL A 38 3.37 -8.76 15.99
C VAL A 38 2.75 -7.43 15.58
N LEU A 39 2.96 -7.02 14.34
CA LEU A 39 2.30 -5.86 13.73
C LEU A 39 1.07 -6.31 12.95
N LEU A 40 -0.03 -5.57 13.11
CA LEU A 40 -1.26 -5.76 12.34
C LEU A 40 -1.43 -4.60 11.36
N ILE A 41 -1.24 -4.88 10.07
CA ILE A 41 -1.49 -3.92 8.98
C ILE A 41 -2.90 -4.15 8.44
N THR A 42 -3.75 -3.13 8.53
CA THR A 42 -5.12 -3.14 8.01
C THR A 42 -5.22 -2.28 6.76
N LEU A 43 -5.59 -2.86 5.63
CA LEU A 43 -5.97 -2.11 4.42
C LEU A 43 -7.27 -1.36 4.72
N ASN A 44 -7.29 -0.04 4.59
CA ASN A 44 -8.33 0.82 5.16
C ASN A 44 -9.04 1.66 4.09
N ARG A 45 -9.64 0.99 3.10
CA ARG A 45 -10.62 1.56 2.15
C ARG A 45 -11.89 0.71 2.09
N PRO A 46 -12.60 0.49 3.21
CA PRO A 46 -13.73 -0.45 3.27
C PRO A 46 -14.84 -0.13 2.26
N GLN A 47 -15.04 1.15 1.92
CA GLN A 47 -16.02 1.62 0.93
C GLN A 47 -15.72 1.20 -0.52
N LYS A 48 -14.48 0.78 -0.81
CA LYS A 48 -14.05 0.22 -2.10
C LYS A 48 -13.58 -1.23 -1.95
N HIS A 49 -14.07 -1.96 -0.94
CA HIS A 49 -13.63 -3.33 -0.62
C HIS A 49 -12.10 -3.45 -0.53
N ASN A 50 -11.44 -2.40 -0.02
CA ASN A 50 -9.99 -2.28 0.09
C ASN A 50 -9.25 -2.45 -1.25
N ALA A 51 -9.86 -2.05 -2.38
CA ALA A 51 -9.21 -2.04 -3.68
C ALA A 51 -7.85 -1.33 -3.62
N PHE A 52 -6.85 -1.95 -4.22
CA PHE A 52 -5.46 -1.57 -4.16
C PHE A 52 -5.17 -0.39 -5.09
N THR A 53 -4.44 0.61 -4.58
CA THR A 53 -4.01 1.79 -5.34
C THR A 53 -2.53 2.00 -5.15
N ASP A 54 -1.95 2.87 -5.95
CA ASP A 54 -0.57 3.32 -5.78
C ASP A 54 -0.29 3.97 -4.44
N GLN A 55 -1.25 4.70 -3.88
CA GLN A 55 -1.07 5.27 -2.54
C GLN A 55 -0.98 4.15 -1.48
N MET A 56 -1.73 3.06 -1.65
CA MET A 56 -1.63 1.90 -0.76
C MET A 56 -0.29 1.19 -0.93
N ARG A 57 0.20 1.08 -2.18
CA ARG A 57 1.55 0.57 -2.46
C ARG A 57 2.61 1.39 -1.73
N GLU A 58 2.58 2.71 -1.88
CA GLU A 58 3.52 3.63 -1.21
C GLU A 58 3.46 3.50 0.32
N ASP A 59 2.26 3.44 0.89
CA ASP A 59 2.07 3.28 2.33
C ASP A 59 2.66 1.94 2.82
N LEU A 60 2.43 0.85 2.07
CA LEU A 60 2.96 -0.48 2.39
C LEU A 60 4.48 -0.54 2.25
N GLU A 61 5.04 -0.02 1.16
CA GLU A 61 6.50 0.08 0.94
C GLU A 61 7.14 0.82 2.11
N ARG A 62 6.59 1.97 2.50
CA ARG A 62 7.11 2.77 3.62
C ARG A 62 7.15 1.98 4.93
N VAL A 63 6.12 1.18 5.21
CA VAL A 63 6.05 0.36 6.43
C VAL A 63 7.00 -0.83 6.34
N TYR A 64 7.05 -1.54 5.21
CA TYR A 64 7.91 -2.70 5.04
C TYR A 64 9.41 -2.35 5.08
N GLU A 65 9.81 -1.23 4.50
CA GLU A 65 11.17 -0.69 4.62
C GLU A 65 11.61 -0.48 6.08
N LEU A 66 10.70 -0.02 6.94
CA LEU A 66 10.97 0.16 8.37
C LEU A 66 11.00 -1.17 9.12
N ILE A 67 10.11 -2.10 8.77
CA ILE A 67 10.02 -3.43 9.39
C ILE A 67 11.29 -4.24 9.11
N ASP A 68 11.84 -4.15 7.90
CA ASP A 68 13.04 -4.89 7.49
C ASP A 68 14.24 -4.62 8.40
N ILE A 69 14.34 -3.40 8.94
CA ILE A 69 15.43 -2.96 9.82
C ILE A 69 15.06 -2.93 11.31
N ASP A 70 13.82 -3.25 11.69
CA ASP A 70 13.33 -3.15 13.07
C ASP A 70 13.33 -4.52 13.76
N PRO A 71 14.35 -4.83 14.60
CA PRO A 71 14.46 -6.14 15.23
C PRO A 71 13.35 -6.43 16.26
N ARG A 72 12.52 -5.44 16.61
CA ARG A 72 11.36 -5.65 17.50
C ARG A 72 10.28 -6.48 16.79
N VAL A 73 10.12 -6.33 15.48
CA VAL A 73 9.07 -6.99 14.69
C VAL A 73 9.51 -8.41 14.32
N LYS A 74 8.62 -9.38 14.51
CA LYS A 74 8.84 -10.80 14.19
C LYS A 74 7.78 -11.37 13.26
N VAL A 75 6.57 -10.84 13.32
CA VAL A 75 5.45 -11.26 12.49
C VAL A 75 4.68 -10.03 12.03
N VAL A 76 4.29 -10.04 10.77
CA VAL A 76 3.35 -9.07 10.21
C VAL A 76 2.09 -9.82 9.79
N VAL A 77 0.94 -9.37 10.28
CA VAL A 77 -0.37 -9.82 9.85
C VAL A 77 -0.96 -8.73 8.97
N VAL A 78 -1.37 -9.07 7.76
CA VAL A 78 -2.07 -8.14 6.86
C VAL A 78 -3.53 -8.55 6.77
N THR A 79 -4.45 -7.60 6.96
CA THR A 79 -5.89 -7.81 6.90
C THR A 79 -6.59 -6.63 6.23
N GLY A 80 -7.89 -6.76 5.94
CA GLY A 80 -8.72 -5.69 5.40
C GLY A 80 -9.68 -5.11 6.43
N ALA A 81 -9.94 -3.81 6.35
CA ALA A 81 -11.01 -3.18 7.10
C ALA A 81 -12.38 -3.61 6.56
N GLY A 82 -13.33 -3.87 7.45
CA GLY A 82 -14.71 -4.21 7.07
C GLY A 82 -14.86 -5.67 6.66
N ARG A 83 -15.58 -5.92 5.56
CA ARG A 83 -16.07 -7.26 5.17
C ARG A 83 -15.15 -8.03 4.23
N SER A 84 -14.13 -7.38 3.67
CA SER A 84 -13.31 -7.95 2.60
C SER A 84 -11.83 -7.70 2.90
N PHE A 85 -10.96 -8.62 2.51
CA PHE A 85 -9.52 -8.40 2.56
C PHE A 85 -9.10 -7.29 1.57
N CYS A 86 -9.19 -7.57 0.26
CA CYS A 86 -8.89 -6.66 -0.85
C CYS A 86 -9.59 -7.17 -2.12
N ALA A 87 -10.19 -6.27 -2.90
CA ALA A 87 -10.87 -6.60 -4.16
C ALA A 87 -9.93 -6.70 -5.38
N GLY A 88 -8.61 -6.54 -5.20
CA GLY A 88 -7.64 -6.43 -6.29
C GLY A 88 -7.34 -4.97 -6.65
N ALA A 89 -6.91 -4.69 -7.87
CA ALA A 89 -6.63 -3.32 -8.32
C ALA A 89 -7.89 -2.46 -8.33
N ASP A 90 -7.76 -1.18 -7.98
CA ASP A 90 -8.84 -0.21 -8.14
C ASP A 90 -9.06 0.10 -9.63
N LEU A 91 -10.19 -0.36 -10.17
CA LEU A 91 -10.49 -0.24 -11.59
C LEU A 91 -10.84 1.20 -12.02
N GLU A 92 -11.22 2.09 -11.10
CA GLU A 92 -11.49 3.50 -11.42
C GLU A 92 -10.19 4.29 -11.57
N ILE A 93 -9.17 3.93 -10.80
CA ILE A 93 -7.85 4.58 -10.82
C ILE A 93 -6.92 3.89 -11.82
N GLY A 94 -7.10 2.58 -12.04
CA GLY A 94 -6.20 1.72 -12.78
C GLY A 94 -5.07 1.16 -11.91
N PHE A 95 -4.32 0.20 -12.47
CA PHE A 95 -3.12 -0.35 -11.86
C PHE A 95 -1.89 0.26 -12.55
N LEU A 96 -1.07 1.04 -11.84
CA LEU A 96 0.14 1.59 -12.45
C LEU A 96 1.10 0.46 -12.82
N GLY A 97 1.56 0.47 -14.08
CA GLY A 97 2.60 -0.45 -14.54
C GLY A 97 2.84 -0.46 -16.06
N SER A 98 1.86 -0.10 -16.89
CA SER A 98 2.15 0.15 -18.31
C SER A 98 2.69 1.56 -18.50
N LYS A 99 3.99 1.75 -18.22
CA LYS A 99 4.75 2.80 -18.90
C LYS A 99 4.84 2.40 -20.37
N ASP A 100 4.51 3.29 -21.29
CA ASP A 100 4.92 3.10 -22.67
C ASP A 100 6.44 3.27 -22.81
N GLU A 101 6.97 3.00 -24.01
CA GLU A 101 8.39 3.16 -24.36
C GLU A 101 8.95 4.58 -24.13
N THR A 102 8.08 5.57 -23.87
CA THR A 102 8.45 6.96 -23.57
C THR A 102 8.45 7.27 -22.07
N GLY A 103 8.10 6.31 -21.21
CA GLY A 103 8.04 6.48 -19.76
C GLY A 103 6.77 7.19 -19.28
N GLN A 104 5.78 7.42 -20.16
CA GLN A 104 4.51 8.04 -19.79
C GLN A 104 3.55 7.00 -19.21
N ILE A 105 2.76 7.42 -18.22
CA ILE A 105 1.75 6.59 -17.59
C ILE A 105 0.59 6.43 -18.57
N LYS A 106 0.36 5.22 -19.08
CA LYS A 106 -0.85 4.96 -19.87
C LYS A 106 -2.07 5.13 -18.96
N HIS A 107 -2.91 6.13 -19.26
CA HIS A 107 -4.24 6.17 -18.68
C HIS A 107 -5.03 4.92 -19.08
N PRO A 108 -5.83 4.34 -18.17
CA PRO A 108 -6.69 3.23 -18.52
C PRO A 108 -7.57 3.62 -19.71
N LYS A 109 -7.58 2.78 -20.75
CA LYS A 109 -8.51 2.94 -21.87
C LYS A 109 -9.92 2.95 -21.30
N THR A 110 -10.62 4.07 -21.39
CA THR A 110 -12.06 4.06 -21.10
C THR A 110 -12.74 3.22 -22.16
N GLU A 111 -13.77 2.46 -21.78
CA GLU A 111 -14.60 1.61 -22.63
C GLU A 111 -15.26 2.35 -23.83
N ARG A 112 -15.04 3.66 -23.97
CA ARG A 112 -15.47 4.50 -25.09
C ARG A 112 -14.55 4.46 -26.32
N ASP A 113 -13.43 3.74 -26.28
CA ASP A 113 -12.55 3.49 -27.44
C ASP A 113 -12.83 2.14 -28.13
N VAL A 114 -13.96 1.50 -27.83
CA VAL A 114 -14.46 0.40 -28.66
C VAL A 114 -15.15 1.03 -29.88
N ASP A 115 -14.37 1.23 -30.93
CA ASP A 115 -14.88 1.55 -32.27
C ASP A 115 -15.86 0.43 -32.67
N HIS A 116 -17.16 0.70 -32.47
CA HIS A 116 -18.23 -0.08 -33.05
C HIS A 116 -18.15 0.09 -34.56
N ARG A 117 -17.34 -0.75 -35.20
CA ARG A 117 -17.44 -1.06 -36.62
C ARG A 117 -18.76 -1.80 -36.87
N ASP A 118 -19.86 -1.06 -36.81
CA ASP A 118 -21.12 -1.47 -37.39
C ASP A 118 -21.07 -1.06 -38.87
N GLY A 119 -20.70 -2.03 -39.71
CA GLY A 119 -20.97 -2.04 -41.14
C GLY A 119 -22.15 -2.94 -41.46
#